data_AF-A0A838ULU2-F1
#
_entry.id   AF-A0A838ULU2-F1
#
_cell.length_a   1.000
_cell.length_b   1.000
_cell.length_c   1.000
_cell.angle_alpha   90.00
_cell.angle_beta   90.00
_cell.angle_gamma   90.00
#
_symmetry.space_group_name_H-M   'P 1'
#
loop_
_entity.id
_entity.type
_entity.pdbx_description
1 polymer ?
#
loop_
_entity_poly.entity_id
_entity_poly.type
_entity_poly.pdbx_seq_one_letter_code
_entity_poly.pdbx_strand_id
1 'polypeptide(L)'
;MIELTRFDGTHFYVNVEFIEFVETTPDTMVSLIDHKRLLVRETAQEIVARMLEYHRQIGGRSAAGVVSLVQRMQERQAADLAERDQGMED
;
A
#
# COMPACT_ATOMS: atom_id res chain seq x y z
N MET A 1 -9.98 -4.46 8.33
CA MET A 1 -9.99 -5.92 8.53
C MET A 1 -10.06 -6.58 7.17
N ILE A 2 -9.31 -7.65 6.93
CA ILE A 2 -9.42 -8.49 5.73
C ILE A 2 -9.91 -9.88 6.13
N GLU A 3 -10.74 -10.49 5.30
CA GLU A 3 -11.16 -11.89 5.47
C GLU A 3 -10.05 -12.82 4.99
N LEU A 4 -9.84 -13.92 5.70
CA LEU A 4 -8.94 -15.03 5.35
C LEU A 4 -9.59 -16.36 5.70
N THR A 5 -9.04 -17.44 5.15
CA THR A 5 -9.61 -18.78 5.27
C THR A 5 -8.59 -19.75 5.83
N ARG A 6 -8.94 -20.43 6.92
CA ARG A 6 -8.12 -21.52 7.46
C ARG A 6 -8.15 -22.75 6.56
N PHE A 7 -7.21 -23.67 6.74
CA PHE A 7 -7.20 -24.94 6.01
C PHE A 7 -8.42 -25.82 6.27
N ASP A 8 -9.09 -25.69 7.41
CA ASP A 8 -10.35 -26.38 7.72
C ASP A 8 -11.59 -25.75 7.05
N GLY A 9 -11.42 -24.65 6.30
CA GLY A 9 -12.50 -23.91 5.65
C GLY A 9 -13.16 -22.84 6.52
N THR A 10 -12.71 -22.66 7.76
CA THR A 10 -13.23 -21.60 8.63
C THR A 10 -12.79 -20.23 8.15
N HIS A 11 -13.77 -19.36 7.91
CA HIS A 11 -13.54 -17.95 7.59
C HIS A 11 -13.30 -17.13 8.86
N PHE A 12 -12.37 -16.19 8.80
CA PHE A 12 -12.10 -15.27 9.89
C PHE A 12 -11.56 -13.94 9.36
N TYR A 13 -11.67 -12.89 10.19
CA TYR A 13 -11.15 -11.56 9.86
C TYR A 13 -9.91 -11.24 10.68
N VAL A 14 -8.90 -10.67 10.04
CA VAL A 14 -7.67 -10.21 10.70
C VAL A 14 -7.47 -8.71 10.51
N ASN A 15 -6.88 -8.06 11.51
CA ASN A 15 -6.48 -6.66 11.41
C ASN A 15 -5.21 -6.55 10.57
N VAL A 16 -5.29 -5.79 9.47
CA VAL A 16 -4.17 -5.56 8.54
C VAL A 16 -3.02 -4.83 9.22
N GLU A 17 -3.32 -3.87 10.09
CA GLU A 17 -2.30 -3.05 10.78
C GLU A 17 -1.45 -3.85 11.77
N PHE A 18 -1.87 -5.08 12.10
CA PHE A 18 -1.15 -5.96 13.03
C PHE A 18 -0.41 -7.08 12.31
N ILE A 19 -0.51 -7.17 10.98
CA ILE A 19 0.29 -8.12 10.20
C ILE A 19 1.73 -7.61 10.15
N GLU A 20 2.64 -8.41 10.68
CA GLU A 20 4.08 -8.11 10.68
C GLU A 20 4.73 -8.54 9.36
N PHE A 21 4.47 -9.78 8.93
CA PHE A 21 4.91 -10.28 7.64
C PHE A 21 4.02 -11.43 7.14
N VAL A 22 4.08 -11.67 5.83
CA VAL A 22 3.42 -12.79 5.16
C VAL A 22 4.48 -13.56 4.38
N GLU A 23 4.59 -14.86 4.62
CA GLU A 23 5.54 -15.74 3.93
C GLU A 23 4.84 -16.98 3.36
N THR A 24 5.47 -17.68 2.41
CA THR A 24 4.95 -18.91 1.81
C THR A 24 5.97 -20.03 1.93
N THR A 25 5.71 -20.99 2.81
CA THR A 25 6.64 -22.08 3.13
C THR A 25 5.95 -23.27 3.83
N PRO A 26 5.64 -24.38 3.15
CA PRO A 26 5.17 -24.46 1.75
C PRO A 26 3.81 -23.78 1.56
N ASP A 27 3.05 -23.64 2.65
CA ASP A 27 1.77 -22.96 2.75
C ASP A 27 1.95 -21.48 3.13
N THR A 28 0.93 -20.65 2.91
CA THR A 28 1.00 -19.24 3.30
C THR A 28 0.72 -19.05 4.79
N MET A 29 1.60 -18.28 5.43
CA MET A 29 1.54 -17.95 6.85
C MET A 29 1.53 -16.43 7.04
N VAL A 30 0.60 -15.97 7.88
CA VAL A 30 0.53 -14.57 8.33
C VAL A 30 1.03 -14.51 9.77
N SER A 31 2.10 -13.75 9.99
CA SER A 31 2.64 -13.48 11.33
C SER A 31 2.15 -12.12 11.81
N LEU A 32 1.67 -12.07 13.04
CA LEU A 32 1.23 -10.85 13.69
C LEU A 32 2.30 -10.32 14.66
N ILE A 33 2.23 -9.02 14.95
CA ILE A 33 3.15 -8.33 15.87
C ILE A 33 3.16 -8.92 17.30
N ASP A 34 2.13 -9.68 17.69
CA ASP A 34 2.03 -10.38 18.97
C ASP A 34 2.56 -11.82 18.92
N HIS A 35 3.34 -12.14 17.87
CA HIS A 35 3.93 -13.44 17.58
C HIS A 35 2.92 -14.56 17.25
N LYS A 36 1.62 -14.25 17.12
CA LYS A 36 0.65 -15.22 16.61
C LYS A 36 0.91 -15.49 15.13
N ARG A 37 0.77 -16.75 14.76
CA ARG A 37 0.94 -17.21 13.38
C ARG A 37 -0.34 -17.87 12.89
N LEU A 38 -0.75 -17.52 11.68
CA LEU A 38 -1.99 -17.97 11.07
C LEU A 38 -1.69 -18.65 9.74
N LEU A 39 -1.98 -19.94 9.66
CA LEU A 39 -1.94 -20.69 8.40
C LEU A 39 -3.25 -20.47 7.64
N VAL A 40 -3.12 -20.06 6.38
CA VAL A 40 -4.25 -19.67 5.55
C VAL A 40 -4.15 -20.26 4.15
N ARG A 41 -5.30 -20.34 3.47
CA ARG A 41 -5.41 -20.87 2.10
C ARG A 41 -5.06 -19.83 1.05
N GLU A 42 -5.22 -18.55 1.37
CA GLU A 42 -4.85 -17.46 0.47
C GLU A 42 -3.34 -17.41 0.25
N THR A 43 -2.95 -17.14 -0.98
CA THR A 43 -1.56 -16.84 -1.35
C THR A 43 -1.10 -15.51 -0.74
N ALA A 44 0.21 -15.34 -0.57
CA ALA A 44 0.77 -14.07 -0.11
C ALA A 44 0.34 -12.89 -0.99
N GLN A 45 0.24 -13.09 -2.31
CA GLN A 45 -0.19 -12.08 -3.28
C GLN A 45 -1.65 -11.65 -3.07
N GLU A 46 -2.55 -12.59 -2.82
CA GLU A 46 -3.96 -12.29 -2.52
C GLU A 46 -4.09 -11.48 -1.23
N ILE A 47 -3.33 -11.84 -0.19
CA ILE A 47 -3.33 -11.13 1.08
C ILE A 47 -2.83 -9.70 0.89
N VAL A 48 -1.70 -9.52 0.21
CA VAL A 48 -1.15 -8.18 -0.11
C VAL A 48 -2.14 -7.35 -0.91
N ALA A 49 -2.81 -7.93 -1.92
CA ALA A 49 -3.81 -7.22 -2.70
C ALA A 49 -5.00 -6.75 -1.83
N ARG A 50 -5.49 -7.60 -0.91
CA ARG A 50 -6.55 -7.25 0.05
C ARG A 50 -6.08 -6.15 1.03
N MET A 51 -4.83 -6.17 1.46
CA MET A 51 -4.25 -5.11 2.31
C MET A 51 -4.18 -3.77 1.58
N LEU A 52 -3.72 -3.76 0.33
CA LEU A 52 -3.67 -2.55 -0.51
C LEU A 52 -5.06 -1.97 -0.75
N GLU A 53 -6.05 -2.83 -0.99
CA GLU A 53 -7.43 -2.41 -1.15
C GLU A 53 -8.02 -1.84 0.14
N TYR A 54 -7.76 -2.48 1.28
CA TYR A 54 -8.10 -1.92 2.59
C TYR A 54 -7.50 -0.52 2.78
N HIS A 55 -6.20 -0.34 2.51
CA HIS A 55 -5.54 0.96 2.60
C HIS A 55 -6.10 1.99 1.62
N ARG A 56 -6.53 1.58 0.42
CA ARG A 56 -7.20 2.48 -0.55
C ARG A 56 -8.52 2.99 0.00
N GLN A 57 -9.29 2.13 0.66
CA GLN A 57 -10.60 2.47 1.23
C GLN A 57 -10.49 3.39 2.45
N ILE A 58 -9.54 3.12 3.37
CA ILE A 58 -9.34 3.97 4.56
C ILE A 58 -8.51 5.23 4.23
N GLY A 59 -7.60 5.12 3.28
CA GLY A 59 -6.70 6.14 2.77
C GLY A 59 -7.30 7.00 1.67
N GLY A 60 -8.62 6.92 1.44
CA GLY A 60 -9.39 7.89 0.67
C GLY A 60 -9.29 9.34 1.16
N ARG A 61 -8.50 9.59 2.24
CA ARG A 61 -7.93 10.89 2.60
C ARG A 61 -6.41 10.96 2.37
N SER A 62 -5.99 10.54 1.17
CA SER A 62 -4.90 11.01 0.31
C SER A 62 -3.42 10.89 0.73
N ALA A 63 -2.73 9.89 0.15
CA ALA A 63 -1.35 10.04 -0.36
C ALA A 63 -1.32 10.74 -1.74
N ALA A 64 -2.42 10.70 -2.50
CA ALA A 64 -2.55 11.38 -3.79
C ALA A 64 -2.42 12.91 -3.67
N GLY A 65 -2.79 13.48 -2.52
CA GLY A 65 -2.61 14.90 -2.20
C GLY A 65 -1.14 15.33 -2.23
N VAL A 66 -0.26 14.57 -1.58
CA VAL A 66 1.19 14.87 -1.52
C VAL A 66 1.84 14.67 -2.89
N VAL A 67 1.53 13.58 -3.58
CA VAL A 67 2.06 13.31 -4.92
C VAL A 67 1.63 14.41 -5.90
N SER A 68 0.34 14.81 -5.88
CA SER A 68 -0.14 15.92 -6.73
C SER A 68 0.45 17.28 -6.37
N LEU A 69 0.80 17.51 -5.09
CA LEU A 69 1.43 18.76 -4.65
C LEU A 69 2.88 18.84 -5.15
N VAL A 70 3.64 17.76 -4.98
CA VAL A 70 5.03 17.70 -5.44
C VAL A 70 5.10 17.89 -6.95
N GLN A 71 4.18 17.28 -7.71
CA GLN A 71 4.14 17.43 -9.16
C GLN A 71 3.85 18.88 -9.61
N ARG A 72 2.90 19.56 -8.95
CA ARG A 72 2.64 21.00 -9.19
C ARG A 72 3.82 21.91 -8.84
N MET A 73 4.60 21.55 -7.83
CA MET A 73 5.80 22.31 -7.45
C MET A 73 6.91 22.19 -8.51
N GLN A 74 7.09 20.99 -9.08
CA GLN A 74 8.08 20.74 -10.13
C GLN A 74 7.73 21.45 -11.44
N GLU A 75 6.44 21.44 -11.84
CA GLU A 75 5.96 22.14 -13.04
C GLU A 75 6.16 23.66 -12.94
N ARG A 76 5.93 24.26 -11.76
CA ARG A 76 6.21 25.69 -11.53
C ARG A 76 7.70 26.01 -11.61
N GLN A 77 8.56 25.21 -10.98
CA GLN A 77 10.01 25.41 -11.06
C GLN A 77 10.54 25.29 -12.50
N ALA A 78 9.99 24.38 -13.31
CA ALA A 78 10.37 24.23 -14.71
C ALA A 78 9.91 25.43 -15.57
N ALA A 79 8.71 25.96 -15.31
CA ALA A 79 8.22 27.18 -15.97
C ALA A 79 9.08 28.39 -15.62
N ASP A 80 9.41 28.58 -14.34
CA ASP A 80 10.25 29.69 -13.86
C ASP A 80 11.68 29.62 -14.42
N LEU A 81 12.21 28.41 -14.71
CA LEU A 81 13.50 28.25 -15.38
C LEU A 81 13.43 28.59 -16.87
N ALA A 82 12.37 28.16 -17.56
CA ALA A 82 12.18 28.41 -18.99
C ALA A 82 11.99 29.90 -19.31
N GLU A 83 11.33 30.65 -18.42
CA GLU A 83 11.17 32.11 -18.57
C GLU A 83 12.50 32.87 -18.39
N ARG A 84 13.47 32.32 -17.66
CA ARG A 84 14.79 32.96 -17.45
C ARG A 84 15.73 32.78 -18.63
N ASP A 85 15.64 31.68 -19.36
CA ASP A 85 16.43 31.44 -20.57
C ASP A 85 15.93 32.27 -21.76
N GLN A 86 14.63 32.59 -21.83
CA GLN A 86 14.05 33.41 -22.91
C GLN A 86 14.35 34.92 -22.79
N GLY A 87 14.89 35.39 -21.65
CA GLY A 87 15.22 36.80 -21.42
C GLY A 87 16.68 37.19 -21.72
N MET A 88 17.47 36.30 -22.34
CA MET A 88 18.90 36.51 -22.60
C MET A 88 19.27 36.60 -24.10
N GLU A 89 18.27 36.81 -24.96
CA GLU A 89 18.46 37.15 -26.39
C GLU A 89 17.89 38.54 -26.67
N ASP A 90 18.55 39.58 -26.16
CA ASP A 90 18.48 40.97 -26.66
C ASP A 90 19.87 41.64 -26.50
#